data_AF-A0A0R0M4K4-F1
#
_entry.id   AF-A0A0R0M4K4-F1
#
_cell.length_a   1.000
_cell.length_b   1.000
_cell.length_c   1.000
_cell.angle_alpha   90.00
_cell.angle_beta   90.00
_cell.angle_gamma   90.00
#
_symmetry.space_group_name_H-M   'P 1'
#
loop_
_entity.id
_entity.type
_entity.pdbx_description
1 polymer ?
#
loop_
_entity_poly.entity_id
_entity_poly.type
_entity_poly.pdbx_seq_one_letter_code
_entity_poly.pdbx_strand_id
1 'polypeptide(L)'
;MSAPELTGLISLSEKGLELGLNSQNNILPANLYKIIDDILVIGTDTAMKIYKIDFNQNFKTTLIWEKEYGRIRQLEIEKNSEEILIGCLLHTKELKLHSLLSKSTEIVQLIATYENVTSIKLSNQLLFVQFGRELVISHILGGELLERLRIQAVNEYFVGKGVFVVWTGQIVTIYKDHLNKQVTQRSMPPPANSVVSQIMTFTFAQVDSLEVKISPKGNFILICSTSTASGSYFGFKELYLFNLLEKNSKKVQLQNINFFEFVKGGYAVSYGVQPAKAGIFFYSGESKKIFKEGPRNRIYFNSEGNYVCFAGFDNMNGMIEIFNISSGKMVGSMRMLGASRIIWSPCNRFFAVAITNALKVENKIVVYDYFGREISRQDFKSLMDCEWIGKIESFKELVAPKEPVFYKEEKAYVPPSFGTLKRGTGKRN
;
A
#
# COMPACT_ATOMS: atom_id res chain seq x y z
N MET A 1 17.55 -4.76 -23.55
CA MET A 1 16.17 -5.12 -23.13
C MET A 1 15.36 -3.86 -23.27
N SER A 2 14.35 -3.86 -24.15
CA SER A 2 13.49 -2.68 -24.33
C SER A 2 12.76 -2.39 -23.01
N ALA A 3 12.76 -1.13 -22.61
CA ALA A 3 11.92 -0.66 -21.52
C ALA A 3 10.45 -1.03 -21.83
N PRO A 4 9.62 -1.30 -20.81
CA PRO A 4 8.21 -1.60 -21.04
C PRO A 4 7.53 -0.42 -21.75
N GLU A 5 7.06 -0.64 -22.98
CA GLU A 5 6.59 0.41 -23.90
C GLU A 5 5.40 1.21 -23.37
N LEU A 6 4.65 0.66 -22.40
CA LEU A 6 3.41 1.23 -21.86
C LEU A 6 3.37 1.32 -20.32
N THR A 7 4.50 1.11 -19.63
CA THR A 7 4.58 1.29 -18.17
C THR A 7 5.66 2.28 -17.80
N GLY A 8 5.32 3.20 -16.91
CA GLY A 8 6.21 4.26 -16.43
C GLY A 8 6.28 4.23 -14.92
N LEU A 9 7.20 5.02 -14.38
CA LEU A 9 7.29 5.27 -12.96
C LEU A 9 6.88 6.71 -12.70
N ILE A 10 6.00 6.91 -11.73
CA ILE A 10 5.77 8.24 -11.14
C ILE A 10 6.67 8.35 -9.91
N SER A 11 7.35 9.49 -9.77
CA SER A 11 8.11 9.82 -8.57
C SER A 11 7.80 11.23 -8.09
N LEU A 12 7.48 11.35 -6.81
CA LEU A 12 7.25 12.63 -6.13
C LEU A 12 8.52 13.04 -5.38
N SER A 13 9.11 14.16 -5.78
CA SER A 13 10.32 14.75 -5.20
C SER A 13 10.09 16.19 -4.74
N GLU A 14 11.09 16.85 -4.18
CA GLU A 14 11.01 18.27 -3.83
C GLU A 14 10.78 19.19 -5.04
N LYS A 15 11.03 18.71 -6.27
CA LYS A 15 10.76 19.45 -7.50
C LYS A 15 9.31 19.33 -7.97
N GLY A 16 8.56 18.38 -7.41
CA GLY A 16 7.22 18.01 -7.84
C GLY A 16 7.12 16.57 -8.33
N LEU A 17 6.10 16.30 -9.13
CA LEU A 17 5.75 14.98 -9.66
C LEU A 17 6.38 14.76 -11.04
N GLU A 18 7.31 13.81 -11.13
CA GLU A 18 7.92 13.39 -12.39
C GLU A 18 7.15 12.17 -12.95
N LEU A 19 6.82 12.20 -14.24
CA LEU A 19 6.04 11.16 -14.92
C LEU A 19 6.87 10.46 -15.99
N GLY A 20 7.28 9.20 -15.74
CA GLY A 20 8.02 8.37 -16.69
C GLY A 20 9.40 7.94 -16.18
N LEU A 21 10.01 6.99 -16.88
CA LEU A 21 11.40 6.58 -16.64
C LEU A 21 12.32 7.51 -17.43
N ASN A 22 13.26 8.19 -16.76
CA ASN A 22 14.26 9.10 -17.37
C ASN A 22 13.70 10.32 -18.12
N SER A 23 12.42 10.68 -17.93
CA SER A 23 11.79 11.85 -18.53
C SER A 23 12.11 13.12 -17.72
N GLN A 24 13.30 13.67 -17.91
CA GLN A 24 13.70 14.96 -17.29
C GLN A 24 12.82 16.16 -17.70
N ASN A 25 11.80 15.99 -18.56
CA ASN A 25 11.08 17.09 -19.21
C ASN A 25 9.60 17.28 -18.80
N ASN A 26 9.02 16.45 -17.92
CA ASN A 26 7.63 16.60 -17.45
C ASN A 26 7.53 16.54 -15.92
N ILE A 27 7.89 17.63 -15.23
CA ILE A 27 7.69 17.78 -13.79
C ILE A 27 6.48 18.67 -13.52
N LEU A 28 5.45 18.12 -12.87
CA LEU A 28 4.29 18.88 -12.45
C LEU A 28 4.47 19.36 -10.99
N PRO A 29 4.19 20.64 -10.66
CA PRO A 29 4.20 21.09 -9.27
C PRO A 29 3.17 20.31 -8.46
N ALA A 30 3.62 19.57 -7.44
CA ALA A 30 2.76 18.76 -6.60
C ALA A 30 3.40 18.49 -5.24
N ASN A 31 2.57 18.47 -4.20
CA ASN A 31 2.94 18.07 -2.84
C ASN A 31 2.32 16.70 -2.48
N LEU A 32 1.26 16.33 -3.17
CA LEU A 32 0.53 15.08 -3.04
C LEU A 32 -0.17 14.78 -4.37
N TYR A 33 -0.43 13.51 -4.61
CA TYR A 33 -1.12 13.08 -5.80
C TYR A 33 -1.91 11.80 -5.53
N LYS A 34 -2.90 11.56 -6.39
CA LYS A 34 -3.62 10.31 -6.51
C LYS A 34 -3.86 10.05 -7.99
N ILE A 35 -3.73 8.79 -8.40
CA ILE A 35 -4.04 8.36 -9.76
C ILE A 35 -5.14 7.28 -9.71
N ILE A 36 -6.06 7.34 -10.65
CA ILE A 36 -6.98 6.24 -10.95
C ILE A 36 -7.16 6.15 -12.46
N ASP A 37 -6.88 4.98 -13.02
CA ASP A 37 -6.82 4.76 -14.46
C ASP A 37 -5.92 5.79 -15.17
N ASP A 38 -6.48 6.68 -16.00
CA ASP A 38 -5.81 7.76 -16.72
C ASP A 38 -6.02 9.15 -16.10
N ILE A 39 -6.65 9.23 -14.93
CA ILE A 39 -6.92 10.49 -14.23
C ILE A 39 -5.92 10.66 -13.09
N LEU A 40 -5.18 11.77 -13.14
CA LEU A 40 -4.21 12.18 -12.13
C LEU A 40 -4.73 13.42 -11.42
N VAL A 41 -4.93 13.32 -10.12
CA VAL A 41 -5.28 14.45 -9.26
C VAL A 41 -4.04 14.84 -8.46
N ILE A 42 -3.65 16.11 -8.54
CA ILE A 42 -2.52 16.65 -7.79
C ILE A 42 -2.99 17.77 -6.86
N GLY A 43 -2.39 17.79 -5.68
CA GLY A 43 -2.52 18.88 -4.73
C GLY A 43 -1.23 19.68 -4.64
N THR A 44 -1.37 21.00 -4.74
CA THR A 44 -0.29 21.97 -4.51
C THR A 44 -0.55 22.74 -3.21
N ASP A 45 0.30 23.71 -2.88
CA ASP A 45 0.06 24.58 -1.72
C ASP A 45 -1.13 25.53 -1.91
N THR A 46 -1.54 25.79 -3.14
CA THR A 46 -2.54 26.82 -3.48
C THR A 46 -3.67 26.35 -4.39
N ALA A 47 -3.60 25.12 -4.90
CA ALA A 47 -4.59 24.61 -5.85
C ALA A 47 -4.68 23.08 -5.86
N MET A 48 -5.87 22.60 -6.19
CA MET A 48 -6.10 21.24 -6.67
C MET A 48 -6.19 21.26 -8.19
N LYS A 49 -5.47 20.35 -8.86
CA LYS A 49 -5.46 20.22 -10.31
C LYS A 49 -5.74 18.78 -10.73
N ILE A 50 -6.48 18.61 -11.81
CA ILE A 50 -6.80 17.31 -12.39
C ILE A 50 -6.25 17.27 -13.81
N TYR A 51 -5.50 16.22 -14.11
CA TYR A 51 -4.90 15.95 -15.40
C TYR A 51 -5.39 14.63 -15.96
N LYS A 52 -5.45 14.55 -17.28
CA LYS A 52 -5.58 13.29 -18.02
C LYS A 52 -4.20 12.86 -18.54
N ILE A 53 -3.83 11.61 -18.34
CA ILE A 53 -2.56 11.02 -18.79
C ILE A 53 -2.80 10.21 -20.07
N ASP A 54 -2.07 10.51 -21.14
CA ASP A 54 -1.99 9.65 -22.31
C ASP A 54 -0.78 8.70 -22.19
N PHE A 55 -1.05 7.45 -21.83
CA PHE A 55 -0.05 6.39 -21.72
C PHE A 55 0.62 6.04 -23.05
N ASN A 56 -0.02 6.28 -24.19
CA ASN A 56 0.55 5.96 -25.50
C ASN A 56 1.46 7.08 -26.03
N GLN A 57 1.31 8.31 -25.52
CA GLN A 57 2.11 9.48 -25.89
C GLN A 57 3.15 9.82 -24.82
N ASN A 58 3.92 8.82 -24.36
CA ASN A 58 4.98 8.99 -23.37
C ASN A 58 4.50 9.74 -22.10
N PHE A 59 3.35 9.33 -21.57
CA PHE A 59 2.73 9.90 -20.36
C PHE A 59 2.43 11.40 -20.45
N LYS A 60 2.14 11.91 -21.66
CA LYS A 60 1.73 13.30 -21.86
C LYS A 60 0.51 13.63 -21.00
N THR A 61 0.58 14.73 -20.26
CA THR A 61 -0.50 15.21 -19.41
C THR A 61 -1.25 16.38 -20.03
N THR A 62 -2.57 16.38 -19.87
CA THR A 62 -3.44 17.48 -20.26
C THR A 62 -4.22 17.93 -19.04
N LEU A 63 -4.12 19.21 -18.67
CA LEU A 63 -4.91 19.79 -17.57
C LEU A 63 -6.38 19.83 -17.99
N ILE A 64 -7.26 19.24 -17.19
CA ILE A 64 -8.71 19.22 -17.45
C ILE A 64 -9.48 20.10 -16.47
N TRP A 65 -8.96 20.32 -15.25
CA TRP A 65 -9.61 21.14 -14.25
C TRP A 65 -8.62 21.66 -13.21
N GLU A 66 -8.86 22.88 -12.73
CA GLU A 66 -8.08 23.53 -11.67
C GLU A 66 -9.00 24.33 -10.77
N LYS A 67 -8.72 24.29 -9.46
CA LYS A 67 -9.37 25.15 -8.48
C LYS A 67 -8.39 25.56 -7.40
N GLU A 68 -8.39 26.84 -7.09
CA GLU A 68 -7.63 27.39 -5.98
C GLU A 68 -8.21 26.92 -4.64
N TYR A 69 -7.35 26.29 -3.85
CA TYR A 69 -7.63 25.80 -2.51
C TYR A 69 -6.41 26.04 -1.61
N GLY A 70 -6.60 26.04 -0.31
CA GLY A 70 -5.46 26.05 0.61
C GLY A 70 -4.63 24.77 0.50
N ARG A 71 -3.54 24.72 1.27
CA ARG A 71 -2.66 23.56 1.35
C ARG A 71 -3.46 22.30 1.68
N ILE A 72 -3.42 21.32 0.78
CA ILE A 72 -4.14 20.06 0.92
C ILE A 72 -3.36 19.13 1.87
N ARG A 73 -4.05 18.56 2.85
CA ARG A 73 -3.50 17.63 3.85
C ARG A 73 -3.68 16.17 3.43
N GLN A 74 -4.85 15.84 2.88
CA GLN A 74 -5.18 14.49 2.45
C GLN A 74 -6.03 14.55 1.18
N LEU A 75 -5.74 13.65 0.24
CA LEU A 75 -6.48 13.49 -1.00
C LEU A 75 -6.91 12.03 -1.14
N GLU A 76 -8.19 11.82 -1.43
CA GLU A 76 -8.78 10.51 -1.70
C GLU A 76 -9.48 10.53 -3.06
N ILE A 77 -9.37 9.43 -3.80
CA ILE A 77 -10.03 9.25 -5.08
C ILE A 77 -10.67 7.87 -5.15
N GLU A 78 -11.88 7.79 -5.68
CA GLU A 78 -12.57 6.52 -5.90
C GLU A 78 -13.40 6.59 -7.18
N LYS A 79 -13.32 5.53 -8.00
CA LYS A 79 -14.07 5.45 -9.25
C LYS A 79 -15.27 4.54 -9.13
N ASN A 80 -16.43 5.09 -9.47
CA ASN A 80 -17.68 4.39 -9.64
C ASN A 80 -17.98 4.14 -11.12
N SER A 81 -19.09 3.48 -11.44
CA SER A 81 -19.47 3.20 -12.83
C SER A 81 -19.76 4.46 -13.65
N GLU A 82 -20.15 5.54 -13.00
CA GLU A 82 -20.64 6.77 -13.66
C GLU A 82 -19.75 7.99 -13.40
N GLU A 83 -19.02 8.02 -12.29
CA GLU A 83 -18.28 9.20 -11.83
C GLU A 83 -17.00 8.80 -11.07
N ILE A 84 -16.08 9.75 -10.97
CA ILE A 84 -14.89 9.68 -10.12
C ILE A 84 -15.10 10.68 -8.98
N LEU A 85 -15.12 10.17 -7.75
CA LEU A 85 -15.23 10.94 -6.53
C LEU A 85 -13.84 11.37 -6.07
N ILE A 86 -13.70 12.64 -5.73
CA ILE A 86 -12.45 13.24 -5.28
C ILE A 86 -12.69 13.96 -3.96
N GLY A 87 -12.11 13.44 -2.88
CA GLY A 87 -12.14 14.04 -1.56
C GLY A 87 -10.85 14.81 -1.28
N CYS A 88 -10.96 16.10 -1.01
CA CYS A 88 -9.83 16.99 -0.73
C CYS A 88 -9.96 17.57 0.68
N LEU A 89 -9.16 17.08 1.62
CA LEU A 89 -9.10 17.58 3.00
C LEU A 89 -7.95 18.57 3.14
N LEU A 90 -8.27 19.82 3.48
CA LEU A 90 -7.31 20.90 3.65
C LEU A 90 -6.65 20.86 5.04
N HIS A 91 -5.49 21.54 5.18
CA HIS A 91 -4.84 21.75 6.48
C HIS A 91 -5.72 22.54 7.47
N THR A 92 -6.65 23.34 6.96
CA THR A 92 -7.68 24.06 7.74
C THR A 92 -8.76 23.13 8.32
N LYS A 93 -8.69 21.81 8.06
CA LYS A 93 -9.71 20.80 8.41
C LYS A 93 -11.03 20.96 7.66
N GLU A 94 -11.04 21.74 6.58
CA GLU A 94 -12.15 21.81 5.65
C GLU A 94 -12.02 20.69 4.60
N LEU A 95 -13.08 19.93 4.38
CA LEU A 95 -13.16 18.89 3.36
C LEU A 95 -14.00 19.39 2.19
N LYS A 96 -13.48 19.29 0.97
CA LYS A 96 -14.17 19.52 -0.29
C LYS A 96 -14.36 18.19 -1.02
N LEU A 97 -15.60 17.84 -1.33
CA LEU A 97 -15.93 16.64 -2.09
C LEU A 97 -16.37 17.02 -3.50
N HIS A 98 -15.69 16.48 -4.51
CA HIS A 98 -15.99 16.69 -5.91
C HIS A 98 -16.41 15.40 -6.61
N SER A 99 -17.26 15.53 -7.64
CA SER A 99 -17.54 14.48 -8.61
C SER A 99 -17.10 14.93 -9.99
N LEU A 100 -16.36 14.07 -10.68
CA LEU A 100 -15.99 14.17 -12.08
C LEU A 100 -16.81 13.13 -12.86
N LEU A 101 -17.70 13.59 -13.75
CA LEU A 101 -18.58 12.71 -14.53
C LEU A 101 -17.79 11.96 -15.61
N SER A 102 -17.88 10.63 -15.65
CA SER A 102 -17.08 9.80 -16.56
C SER A 102 -17.43 9.98 -18.03
N LYS A 103 -18.67 10.40 -18.34
CA LYS A 103 -19.14 10.62 -19.72
C LYS A 103 -18.70 11.97 -20.31
N SER A 104 -18.41 12.93 -19.45
CA SER A 104 -17.96 14.27 -19.82
C SER A 104 -16.85 14.65 -18.85
N THR A 105 -15.61 14.30 -19.18
CA THR A 105 -14.41 14.58 -18.38
C THR A 105 -14.13 16.08 -18.16
N GLU A 106 -15.11 16.93 -18.48
CA GLU A 106 -15.08 18.39 -18.42
C GLU A 106 -15.90 18.95 -17.25
N ILE A 107 -16.82 18.16 -16.66
CA ILE A 107 -17.68 18.64 -15.57
C ILE A 107 -17.17 18.08 -14.25
N VAL A 108 -16.59 18.96 -13.44
CA VAL A 108 -16.26 18.71 -12.04
C VAL A 108 -17.20 19.51 -11.16
N GLN A 109 -18.09 18.83 -10.43
CA GLN A 109 -19.05 19.45 -9.54
C GLN A 109 -18.59 19.35 -8.08
N LEU A 110 -18.71 20.43 -7.30
CA LEU A 110 -18.58 20.37 -5.84
C LEU A 110 -19.89 19.81 -5.27
N ILE A 111 -19.80 18.65 -4.61
CA ILE A 111 -20.94 17.94 -4.03
C ILE A 111 -21.19 18.40 -2.59
N ALA A 112 -20.12 18.53 -1.79
CA ALA A 112 -20.25 18.87 -0.39
C ALA A 112 -19.01 19.54 0.19
N THR A 113 -19.24 20.27 1.27
CA THR A 113 -18.19 20.80 2.15
C THR A 113 -18.48 20.37 3.58
N TYR A 114 -17.44 19.97 4.31
CA TYR A 114 -17.49 19.73 5.74
C TYR A 114 -16.40 20.51 6.46
N GLU A 115 -16.66 20.92 7.69
CA GLU A 115 -15.70 21.60 8.55
C GLU A 115 -15.24 20.70 9.70
N ASN A 116 -14.09 21.01 10.30
CA ASN A 116 -13.53 20.26 11.45
C ASN A 116 -13.27 18.77 11.19
N VAL A 117 -13.00 18.41 9.92
CA VAL A 117 -12.71 17.03 9.52
C VAL A 117 -11.31 16.61 9.95
N THR A 118 -11.23 15.43 10.56
CA THR A 118 -9.98 14.82 11.04
C THR A 118 -9.36 13.92 9.99
N SER A 119 -10.17 13.10 9.33
CA SER A 119 -9.76 12.20 8.26
C SER A 119 -10.93 11.89 7.32
N ILE A 120 -10.60 11.47 6.10
CA ILE A 120 -11.55 11.03 5.08
C ILE A 120 -11.12 9.68 4.51
N LYS A 121 -12.07 8.82 4.11
CA LYS A 121 -11.85 7.74 3.14
C LYS A 121 -13.02 7.65 2.17
N LEU A 122 -12.74 7.17 0.96
CA LEU A 122 -13.74 6.83 -0.06
C LEU A 122 -13.62 5.33 -0.38
N SER A 123 -14.75 4.67 -0.62
CA SER A 123 -14.79 3.30 -1.14
C SER A 123 -16.12 3.01 -1.80
N ASN A 124 -16.10 2.62 -3.07
CA ASN A 124 -17.28 2.57 -3.93
C ASN A 124 -18.08 3.89 -3.82
N GLN A 125 -19.33 3.80 -3.33
CA GLN A 125 -20.24 4.94 -3.14
C GLN A 125 -20.32 5.40 -1.68
N LEU A 126 -19.42 4.93 -0.81
CA LEU A 126 -19.38 5.33 0.59
C LEU A 126 -18.33 6.41 0.83
N LEU A 127 -18.77 7.45 1.52
CA LEU A 127 -17.95 8.49 2.13
C LEU A 127 -17.82 8.22 3.62
N PHE A 128 -16.59 8.17 4.11
CA PHE A 128 -16.25 8.09 5.53
C PHE A 128 -15.65 9.43 5.94
N VAL A 129 -16.31 10.14 6.86
CA VAL A 129 -15.82 11.40 7.40
C VAL A 129 -15.68 11.27 8.91
N GLN A 130 -14.47 11.50 9.43
CA GLN A 130 -14.21 11.47 10.87
C GLN A 130 -14.13 12.89 11.44
N PHE A 131 -14.89 13.15 12.50
CA PHE A 131 -14.89 14.37 13.29
C PHE A 131 -14.38 14.04 14.71
N GLY A 132 -13.08 14.19 14.95
CA GLY A 132 -12.46 13.77 16.20
C GLY A 132 -12.63 12.26 16.43
N ARG A 133 -13.47 11.88 17.40
CA ARG A 133 -13.80 10.47 17.71
C ARG A 133 -15.14 9.99 17.14
N GLU A 134 -15.81 10.82 16.36
CA GLU A 134 -17.05 10.48 15.68
C GLU A 134 -16.76 10.11 14.22
N LEU A 135 -17.34 9.03 13.72
CA LEU A 135 -17.28 8.62 12.32
C LEU A 135 -18.68 8.65 11.72
N VAL A 136 -18.84 9.43 10.66
CA VAL A 136 -20.07 9.52 9.85
C VAL A 136 -19.83 8.83 8.52
N ILE A 137 -20.74 7.93 8.15
CA ILE A 137 -20.70 7.15 6.93
C ILE A 137 -21.94 7.47 6.11
N SER A 138 -21.72 7.97 4.89
CA SER A 138 -22.79 8.40 3.99
C SER A 138 -22.65 7.73 2.62
N HIS A 139 -23.77 7.37 2.00
CA HIS A 139 -23.78 7.03 0.58
C HIS A 139 -23.82 8.30 -0.26
N ILE A 140 -23.07 8.31 -1.36
CA ILE A 140 -23.13 9.31 -2.41
C ILE A 140 -23.95 8.73 -3.56
N LEU A 141 -25.14 9.28 -3.80
CA LEU A 141 -26.05 8.85 -4.86
C LEU A 141 -26.49 10.07 -5.68
N GLY A 142 -26.06 10.15 -6.95
CA GLY A 142 -26.48 11.23 -7.85
C GLY A 142 -26.14 12.63 -7.35
N GLY A 143 -25.03 12.78 -6.61
CA GLY A 143 -24.64 14.06 -5.99
C GLY A 143 -25.34 14.37 -4.65
N GLU A 144 -26.23 13.50 -4.16
CA GLU A 144 -26.79 13.64 -2.81
C GLU A 144 -26.03 12.74 -1.81
N LEU A 145 -25.94 13.23 -0.57
CA LEU A 145 -25.31 12.54 0.54
C LEU A 145 -26.36 12.04 1.52
N LEU A 146 -26.47 10.72 1.64
CA LEU A 146 -27.41 10.07 2.56
C LEU A 146 -26.63 9.42 3.69
N GLU A 147 -26.69 10.02 4.89
CA GLU A 147 -26.11 9.41 6.09
C GLU A 147 -26.75 8.05 6.38
N ARG A 148 -25.91 7.04 6.61
CA ARG A 148 -26.31 5.67 6.92
C ARG A 148 -25.95 5.23 8.31
N LEU A 149 -24.77 5.63 8.77
CA LEU A 149 -24.25 5.16 10.04
C LEU A 149 -23.40 6.25 10.69
N ARG A 150 -23.60 6.41 12.00
CA ARG A 150 -22.84 7.32 12.85
C ARG A 150 -22.32 6.53 14.04
N ILE A 151 -21.01 6.55 14.24
CA ILE A 151 -20.34 5.75 15.27
C ILE A 151 -19.54 6.69 16.15
N GLN A 152 -19.74 6.60 17.46
CA GLN A 152 -19.04 7.39 18.47
C GLN A 152 -17.80 6.65 19.01
N ALA A 153 -16.92 7.40 19.66
CA ALA A 153 -15.73 6.87 20.35
C ALA A 153 -14.78 6.04 19.47
N VAL A 154 -14.75 6.30 18.15
CA VAL A 154 -13.86 5.64 17.20
C VAL A 154 -12.41 5.97 17.53
N ASN A 155 -11.59 4.92 17.68
CA ASN A 155 -10.14 5.00 17.75
C ASN A 155 -9.57 5.12 16.34
N GLU A 156 -9.93 4.17 15.47
CA GLU A 156 -9.47 4.11 14.08
C GLU A 156 -10.47 3.33 13.22
N TYR A 157 -10.41 3.53 11.90
CA TYR A 157 -11.21 2.77 10.93
C TYR A 157 -10.43 2.45 9.65
N PHE A 158 -10.74 1.28 9.09
CA PHE A 158 -10.08 0.71 7.93
C PHE A 158 -11.11 0.38 6.87
N VAL A 159 -10.88 0.83 5.64
CA VAL A 159 -11.84 0.71 4.55
C VAL A 159 -11.23 -0.12 3.44
N GLY A 160 -12.01 -1.08 2.94
CA GLY A 160 -11.71 -1.87 1.76
C GLY A 160 -12.92 -1.89 0.81
N LYS A 161 -12.86 -2.72 -0.23
CA LYS A 161 -13.94 -2.79 -1.23
C LYS A 161 -15.19 -3.43 -0.64
N GLY A 162 -16.21 -2.61 -0.36
CA GLY A 162 -17.51 -3.04 0.16
C GLY A 162 -17.50 -3.54 1.62
N VAL A 163 -16.38 -3.39 2.32
CA VAL A 163 -16.22 -3.82 3.72
C VAL A 163 -15.36 -2.81 4.45
N PHE A 164 -15.69 -2.54 5.70
CA PHE A 164 -14.88 -1.69 6.56
C PHE A 164 -14.88 -2.20 8.00
N VAL A 165 -13.85 -1.81 8.74
CA VAL A 165 -13.57 -2.20 10.10
C VAL A 165 -13.49 -0.95 10.95
N VAL A 166 -14.19 -0.93 12.07
CA VAL A 166 -14.17 0.19 13.01
C VAL A 166 -13.70 -0.32 14.36
N TRP A 167 -12.72 0.37 14.94
CA TRP A 167 -12.18 0.05 16.25
C TRP A 167 -12.64 1.08 17.28
N THR A 168 -13.28 0.61 18.35
CA THR A 168 -13.81 1.42 19.46
C THR A 168 -13.42 0.79 20.80
N GLY A 169 -12.52 1.41 21.55
CA GLY A 169 -12.05 0.89 22.84
C GLY A 169 -11.35 -0.46 22.69
N GLN A 170 -11.98 -1.53 23.18
CA GLN A 170 -11.48 -2.90 23.04
C GLN A 170 -12.19 -3.71 21.94
N ILE A 171 -13.17 -3.10 21.27
CA ILE A 171 -14.08 -3.78 20.35
C ILE A 171 -13.71 -3.41 18.92
N VAL A 172 -13.60 -4.41 18.06
CA VAL A 172 -13.55 -4.26 16.61
C VAL A 172 -14.85 -4.75 16.01
N THR A 173 -15.48 -3.88 15.22
CA THR A 173 -16.72 -4.19 14.50
C THR A 173 -16.48 -4.14 13.00
N ILE A 174 -16.87 -5.21 12.32
CA ILE A 174 -16.75 -5.35 10.87
C ILE A 174 -18.13 -5.14 10.25
N TYR A 175 -18.18 -4.22 9.29
CA TYR A 175 -19.38 -3.87 8.55
C TYR A 175 -19.21 -4.21 7.07
N LYS A 176 -20.33 -4.51 6.42
CA LYS A 176 -20.40 -4.75 4.98
C LYS A 176 -21.43 -3.82 4.35
N ASP A 177 -21.05 -3.28 3.21
CA ASP A 177 -21.93 -2.57 2.30
C ASP A 177 -22.57 -3.57 1.34
N HIS A 178 -23.90 -3.59 1.34
CA HIS A 178 -24.74 -4.45 0.50
C HIS A 178 -25.42 -3.68 -0.62
N LEU A 179 -25.05 -2.43 -0.86
CA LEU A 179 -25.60 -1.70 -1.98
C LEU A 179 -25.27 -2.44 -3.29
N ASN A 180 -26.29 -3.08 -3.88
CA ASN A 180 -26.15 -3.72 -5.17
C ASN A 180 -25.82 -2.65 -6.22
N LYS A 181 -24.81 -2.91 -7.07
CA LYS A 181 -24.51 -2.11 -8.26
C LYS A 181 -25.71 -1.93 -9.23
N GLN A 182 -26.83 -2.62 -8.98
CA GLN A 182 -28.08 -2.58 -9.75
C GLN A 182 -29.15 -1.60 -9.22
N VAL A 183 -28.94 -0.89 -8.10
CA VAL A 183 -29.95 0.08 -7.60
C VAL A 183 -30.15 1.27 -8.55
N THR A 184 -29.27 1.45 -9.54
CA THR A 184 -29.37 2.44 -10.63
C THR A 184 -30.62 2.32 -11.53
N GLN A 185 -31.49 1.31 -11.35
CA GLN A 185 -32.74 1.18 -12.14
C GLN A 185 -34.05 1.26 -11.35
N ARG A 186 -34.05 1.42 -10.02
CA ARG A 186 -35.32 1.52 -9.25
C ARG A 186 -35.49 2.89 -8.57
N SER A 187 -36.67 3.46 -8.76
CA SER A 187 -37.11 4.80 -8.36
C SER A 187 -37.34 5.03 -6.86
N MET A 188 -36.78 4.18 -5.97
CA MET A 188 -36.80 4.43 -4.54
C MET A 188 -35.48 4.04 -3.87
N PRO A 189 -34.88 4.92 -3.05
CA PRO A 189 -33.71 4.56 -2.26
C PRO A 189 -34.09 3.48 -1.24
N PRO A 190 -33.26 2.43 -1.06
CA PRO A 190 -33.51 1.42 -0.04
C PRO A 190 -33.48 2.04 1.37
N PRO A 191 -34.22 1.48 2.35
CA PRO A 191 -34.25 1.98 3.73
C PRO A 191 -32.84 2.07 4.33
N ALA A 192 -32.58 3.10 5.14
CA ALA A 192 -31.25 3.42 5.69
C ALA A 192 -30.53 2.23 6.37
N ASN A 193 -31.27 1.37 7.07
CA ASN A 193 -30.72 0.22 7.82
C ASN A 193 -30.49 -1.04 6.98
N SER A 194 -30.83 -1.03 5.69
CA SER A 194 -30.73 -2.22 4.83
C SER A 194 -29.43 -2.30 4.01
N VAL A 195 -28.66 -1.21 3.95
CA VAL A 195 -27.56 -1.08 3.00
C VAL A 195 -26.20 -1.35 3.65
N VAL A 196 -25.97 -0.84 4.86
CA VAL A 196 -24.77 -1.14 5.63
C VAL A 196 -25.18 -1.97 6.84
N SER A 197 -24.56 -3.14 7.01
CA SER A 197 -24.85 -4.00 8.16
C SER A 197 -23.59 -4.41 8.89
N GLN A 198 -23.66 -4.49 10.21
CA GLN A 198 -22.67 -5.16 11.02
C GLN A 198 -22.68 -6.68 10.74
N ILE A 199 -21.52 -7.24 10.42
CA ILE A 199 -21.36 -8.66 10.10
C ILE A 199 -20.75 -9.43 11.26
N MET A 200 -19.77 -8.84 11.93
CA MET A 200 -19.03 -9.50 13.01
C MET A 200 -18.51 -8.47 14.00
N THR A 201 -18.39 -8.90 15.26
CA THR A 201 -17.73 -8.16 16.33
C THR A 201 -16.70 -9.05 17.00
N PHE A 202 -15.57 -8.48 17.36
CA PHE A 202 -14.51 -9.14 18.11
C PHE A 202 -14.02 -8.23 19.23
N THR A 203 -13.90 -8.77 20.43
CA THR A 203 -13.44 -8.02 21.61
C THR A 203 -12.07 -8.52 22.02
N PHE A 204 -11.10 -7.62 22.08
CA PHE A 204 -9.77 -7.90 22.62
C PHE A 204 -9.77 -7.74 24.13
N ALA A 205 -9.01 -8.59 24.85
CA ALA A 205 -8.78 -8.38 26.28
C ALA A 205 -7.93 -7.12 26.53
N GLN A 206 -6.92 -6.90 25.68
CA GLN A 206 -6.10 -5.70 25.65
C GLN A 206 -5.62 -5.46 24.21
N VAL A 207 -5.67 -4.21 23.76
CA VAL A 207 -5.20 -3.79 22.44
C VAL A 207 -4.76 -2.32 22.49
N ASP A 208 -3.54 -2.05 22.05
CA ASP A 208 -2.97 -0.70 22.03
C ASP A 208 -2.88 -0.15 20.60
N SER A 209 -2.75 -1.02 19.60
CA SER A 209 -2.82 -0.66 18.18
C SER A 209 -3.26 -1.84 17.31
N LEU A 210 -3.78 -1.52 16.13
CA LEU A 210 -4.24 -2.49 15.13
C LEU A 210 -3.60 -2.20 13.77
N GLU A 211 -3.07 -3.23 13.13
CA GLU A 211 -2.79 -3.21 11.70
C GLU A 211 -3.84 -4.07 10.99
N VAL A 212 -4.61 -3.48 10.07
CA VAL A 212 -5.69 -4.19 9.37
C VAL A 212 -5.44 -4.20 7.87
N LYS A 213 -5.53 -5.38 7.27
CA LYS A 213 -5.54 -5.55 5.81
C LYS A 213 -6.85 -6.21 5.41
N ILE A 214 -7.47 -5.70 4.35
CA ILE A 214 -8.71 -6.25 3.78
C ILE A 214 -8.38 -6.84 2.42
N SER A 215 -8.83 -8.07 2.17
CA SER A 215 -8.55 -8.75 0.90
C SER A 215 -9.15 -7.97 -0.28
N PRO A 216 -8.57 -8.04 -1.50
CA PRO A 216 -9.08 -7.30 -2.65
C PRO A 216 -10.55 -7.57 -3.01
N LYS A 217 -11.06 -8.77 -2.68
CA LYS A 217 -12.47 -9.16 -2.86
C LYS A 217 -13.38 -8.79 -1.68
N GLY A 218 -12.82 -8.29 -0.58
CA GLY A 218 -13.57 -7.95 0.62
C GLY A 218 -14.14 -9.15 1.39
N ASN A 219 -13.65 -10.38 1.16
CA ASN A 219 -14.19 -11.59 1.81
C ASN A 219 -13.42 -12.01 3.05
N PHE A 220 -12.15 -11.62 3.14
CA PHE A 220 -11.25 -11.91 4.25
C PHE A 220 -10.61 -10.64 4.79
N ILE A 221 -10.34 -10.62 6.09
CA ILE A 221 -9.63 -9.54 6.79
C ILE A 221 -8.52 -10.15 7.65
N LEU A 222 -7.32 -9.59 7.58
CA LEU A 222 -6.23 -9.86 8.49
C LEU A 222 -6.12 -8.71 9.48
N ILE A 223 -6.19 -9.02 10.76
CA ILE A 223 -6.07 -8.04 11.85
C ILE A 223 -4.90 -8.47 12.72
N CYS A 224 -3.87 -7.64 12.80
CA CYS A 224 -2.77 -7.82 13.73
C CYS A 224 -2.94 -6.86 14.90
N SER A 225 -3.19 -7.39 16.09
CA SER A 225 -3.22 -6.60 17.32
C SER A 225 -1.84 -6.51 17.93
N THR A 226 -1.51 -5.35 18.48
CA THR A 226 -0.34 -5.16 19.33
C THR A 226 -0.82 -4.81 20.74
N SER A 227 -0.33 -5.54 21.74
CA SER A 227 -0.51 -5.24 23.16
C SER A 227 0.84 -5.09 23.86
N THR A 228 0.97 -4.09 24.71
CA THR A 228 2.16 -3.80 25.50
C THR A 228 1.91 -4.17 26.95
N ALA A 229 2.73 -5.06 27.49
CA ALA A 229 2.74 -5.35 28.92
C ALA A 229 3.47 -4.21 29.65
N SER A 230 3.08 -3.94 30.90
CA SER A 230 3.75 -2.94 31.74
C SER A 230 5.26 -3.24 31.83
N GLY A 231 6.08 -2.27 31.40
CA GLY A 231 7.55 -2.40 31.39
C GLY A 231 8.17 -3.05 30.16
N SER A 232 7.39 -3.49 29.16
CA SER A 232 7.93 -3.98 27.88
C SER A 232 7.95 -2.88 26.83
N TYR A 233 9.11 -2.66 26.19
CA TYR A 233 9.24 -1.79 25.01
C TYR A 233 8.80 -2.47 23.71
N PHE A 234 8.70 -3.80 23.71
CA PHE A 234 8.29 -4.57 22.54
C PHE A 234 6.85 -5.04 22.72
N GLY A 235 5.98 -4.60 21.82
CA GLY A 235 4.58 -5.03 21.79
C GLY A 235 4.45 -6.47 21.32
N PHE A 236 3.58 -7.22 22.00
CA PHE A 236 3.20 -8.58 21.61
C PHE A 236 2.21 -8.50 20.45
N LYS A 237 2.58 -9.12 19.31
CA LYS A 237 1.78 -9.10 18.09
C LYS A 237 1.05 -10.41 17.85
N GLU A 238 -0.26 -10.34 17.69
CA GLU A 238 -1.13 -11.48 17.39
C GLU A 238 -1.90 -11.24 16.10
N LEU A 239 -1.84 -12.20 15.17
CA LEU A 239 -2.53 -12.11 13.88
C LEU A 239 -3.81 -12.95 13.88
N TYR A 240 -4.89 -12.37 13.41
CA TYR A 240 -6.20 -13.00 13.27
C TYR A 240 -6.65 -12.93 11.81
N LEU A 241 -7.21 -14.03 11.33
CA LEU A 241 -7.90 -14.09 10.04
C LEU A 241 -9.41 -14.14 10.28
N PHE A 242 -10.13 -13.21 9.66
CA PHE A 242 -11.58 -13.15 9.66
C PHE A 242 -12.10 -13.59 8.30
N ASN A 243 -13.02 -14.55 8.28
CA ASN A 243 -13.73 -15.00 7.09
C ASN A 243 -15.17 -14.47 7.14
N LEU A 244 -15.49 -13.55 6.24
CA LEU A 244 -16.80 -12.89 6.24
C LEU A 244 -17.89 -13.72 5.56
N LEU A 245 -17.51 -14.72 4.77
CA LEU A 245 -18.46 -15.65 4.16
C LEU A 245 -18.97 -16.64 5.21
N GLU A 246 -18.07 -17.20 5.99
CA GLU A 246 -18.39 -18.15 7.07
C GLU A 246 -18.74 -17.46 8.40
N LYS A 247 -18.57 -16.14 8.48
CA LYS A 247 -18.77 -15.33 9.68
C LYS A 247 -18.01 -15.89 10.91
N ASN A 248 -16.79 -16.36 10.70
CA ASN A 248 -15.90 -16.82 11.76
C ASN A 248 -14.57 -16.07 11.75
N SER A 249 -13.81 -16.24 12.83
CA SER A 249 -12.43 -15.77 12.93
C SER A 249 -11.54 -16.85 13.51
N LYS A 250 -10.26 -16.80 13.16
CA LYS A 250 -9.24 -17.73 13.64
C LYS A 250 -7.96 -16.98 13.96
N LYS A 251 -7.40 -17.24 15.14
CA LYS A 251 -6.04 -16.82 15.49
C LYS A 251 -5.03 -17.61 14.65
N VAL A 252 -4.15 -16.90 13.96
CA VAL A 252 -3.03 -17.49 13.22
C VAL A 252 -1.96 -17.91 14.23
N GLN A 253 -1.63 -19.19 14.27
CA GLN A 253 -0.70 -19.78 15.25
C GLN A 253 0.77 -19.51 14.88
N LEU A 254 1.14 -18.24 14.77
CA LEU A 254 2.48 -17.75 14.48
C LEU A 254 2.87 -16.70 15.52
N GLN A 255 4.15 -16.65 15.88
CA GLN A 255 4.68 -15.72 16.88
C GLN A 255 5.56 -14.66 16.22
N ASN A 256 5.64 -13.48 16.84
CA ASN A 256 6.49 -12.36 16.40
C ASN A 256 6.23 -11.97 14.94
N ILE A 257 5.01 -11.50 14.66
CA ILE A 257 4.58 -11.12 13.31
C ILE A 257 5.36 -9.86 12.88
N ASN A 258 6.22 -10.01 11.87
CA ASN A 258 7.00 -8.91 11.30
C ASN A 258 6.24 -8.20 10.19
N PHE A 259 5.54 -8.97 9.34
CA PHE A 259 4.75 -8.46 8.22
C PHE A 259 3.73 -9.50 7.76
N PHE A 260 2.62 -9.05 7.19
CA PHE A 260 1.60 -9.92 6.62
C PHE A 260 0.96 -9.24 5.40
N GLU A 261 0.50 -10.01 4.42
CA GLU A 261 -0.17 -9.49 3.22
C GLU A 261 -1.08 -10.53 2.58
N PHE A 262 -2.14 -10.11 1.90
CA PHE A 262 -2.94 -11.02 1.10
C PHE A 262 -2.23 -11.40 -0.20
N VAL A 263 -2.36 -12.67 -0.59
CA VAL A 263 -1.83 -13.19 -1.86
C VAL A 263 -2.91 -13.98 -2.58
N LYS A 264 -2.65 -14.34 -3.85
CA LYS A 264 -3.58 -15.15 -4.63
C LYS A 264 -3.87 -16.48 -3.93
N GLY A 265 -5.11 -16.64 -3.47
CA GLY A 265 -5.60 -17.85 -2.81
C GLY A 265 -5.21 -18.00 -1.33
N GLY A 266 -4.75 -16.93 -0.67
CA GLY A 266 -4.36 -17.01 0.73
C GLY A 266 -3.73 -15.73 1.28
N TYR A 267 -2.78 -15.90 2.19
CA TYR A 267 -2.01 -14.81 2.79
C TYR A 267 -0.57 -15.24 3.04
N ALA A 268 0.34 -14.26 3.07
CA ALA A 268 1.74 -14.46 3.39
C ALA A 268 2.09 -13.78 4.71
N VAL A 269 2.98 -14.38 5.48
CA VAL A 269 3.42 -13.87 6.78
C VAL A 269 4.93 -14.01 6.91
N SER A 270 5.60 -12.94 7.35
CA SER A 270 6.97 -12.95 7.84
C SER A 270 6.89 -12.94 9.36
N TYR A 271 7.52 -13.90 10.03
CA TYR A 271 7.34 -14.12 11.46
C TYR A 271 8.58 -14.72 12.13
N GLY A 272 8.64 -14.63 13.45
CA GLY A 272 9.77 -15.08 14.26
C GLY A 272 10.86 -14.02 14.45
N VAL A 273 11.86 -14.38 15.25
CA VAL A 273 13.06 -13.54 15.47
C VAL A 273 13.95 -13.56 14.22
N GLN A 274 14.79 -12.54 14.06
CA GLN A 274 15.73 -12.51 12.94
C GLN A 274 16.84 -13.56 13.11
N PRO A 275 17.24 -14.29 12.04
CA PRO A 275 16.65 -14.29 10.69
C PRO A 275 15.25 -14.91 10.65
N ALA A 276 14.29 -14.19 10.07
CA ALA A 276 12.87 -14.54 10.15
C ALA A 276 12.44 -15.62 9.14
N LYS A 277 11.44 -16.40 9.53
CA LYS A 277 10.70 -17.30 8.65
C LYS A 277 9.72 -16.49 7.80
N ALA A 278 9.45 -16.98 6.61
CA ALA A 278 8.36 -16.49 5.77
C ALA A 278 7.55 -17.68 5.25
N GLY A 279 6.23 -17.52 5.19
CA GLY A 279 5.33 -18.56 4.71
C GLY A 279 4.16 -17.99 3.93
N ILE A 280 3.62 -18.80 3.03
CA ILE A 280 2.34 -18.60 2.36
C ILE A 280 1.38 -19.63 2.93
N PHE A 281 0.18 -19.18 3.28
CA PHE A 281 -0.86 -19.98 3.91
C PHE A 281 -2.15 -19.85 3.10
N PHE A 282 -2.91 -20.93 3.02
CA PHE A 282 -4.28 -20.87 2.52
C PHE A 282 -5.19 -20.12 3.52
N TYR A 283 -6.38 -19.72 3.09
CA TYR A 283 -7.37 -19.13 4.00
C TYR A 283 -7.83 -20.10 5.11
N SER A 284 -7.65 -21.41 4.94
CA SER A 284 -7.83 -22.41 6.02
C SER A 284 -6.82 -22.26 7.17
N GLY A 285 -5.70 -21.59 6.90
CA GLY A 285 -4.53 -21.49 7.78
C GLY A 285 -3.51 -22.61 7.60
N GLU A 286 -3.75 -23.56 6.69
CA GLU A 286 -2.75 -24.55 6.31
C GLU A 286 -1.59 -23.90 5.56
N SER A 287 -0.38 -24.37 5.82
CA SER A 287 0.80 -23.89 5.11
C SER A 287 0.78 -24.39 3.67
N LYS A 288 0.81 -23.45 2.72
CA LYS A 288 1.01 -23.73 1.30
C LYS A 288 2.50 -23.86 0.98
N LYS A 289 3.31 -23.01 1.59
CA LYS A 289 4.77 -22.96 1.35
C LYS A 289 5.48 -22.27 2.50
N ILE A 290 6.60 -22.84 2.95
CA ILE A 290 7.51 -22.20 3.91
C ILE A 290 8.86 -21.99 3.23
N PHE A 291 9.43 -20.79 3.40
CA PHE A 291 10.73 -20.42 2.87
C PHE A 291 11.80 -20.54 3.96
N LYS A 292 13.03 -20.89 3.56
CA LYS A 292 14.20 -20.92 4.46
C LYS A 292 14.41 -19.56 5.09
N GLU A 293 14.75 -19.53 6.38
CA GLU A 293 15.01 -18.30 7.16
C GLU A 293 15.97 -17.34 6.44
N GLY A 294 15.72 -16.04 6.58
CA GLY A 294 16.51 -15.00 5.94
C GLY A 294 16.36 -13.65 6.67
N PRO A 295 17.24 -12.68 6.39
CA PRO A 295 17.22 -11.36 7.01
C PRO A 295 16.09 -10.50 6.41
N ARG A 296 14.84 -10.78 6.77
CA ARG A 296 13.65 -10.12 6.18
C ARG A 296 12.59 -9.73 7.20
N ASN A 297 11.93 -8.62 6.94
CA ASN A 297 10.80 -8.09 7.70
C ASN A 297 9.70 -7.52 6.79
N ARG A 298 9.81 -7.68 5.47
CA ARG A 298 8.85 -7.23 4.47
C ARG A 298 8.70 -8.27 3.37
N ILE A 299 7.51 -8.34 2.78
CA ILE A 299 7.17 -9.26 1.69
C ILE A 299 6.48 -8.49 0.57
N TYR A 300 6.96 -8.63 -0.66
CA TYR A 300 6.40 -7.96 -1.83
C TYR A 300 6.18 -8.96 -2.96
N PHE A 301 4.91 -9.28 -3.23
CA PHE A 301 4.54 -10.13 -4.37
C PHE A 301 4.31 -9.27 -5.61
N ASN A 302 4.65 -9.83 -6.77
CA ASN A 302 4.12 -9.30 -8.00
C ASN A 302 2.62 -9.64 -8.14
N SER A 303 1.90 -8.95 -9.01
CA SER A 303 0.44 -9.08 -9.10
C SER A 303 -0.03 -10.48 -9.53
N GLU A 304 0.77 -11.20 -10.31
CA GLU A 304 0.49 -12.60 -10.67
C GLU A 304 0.77 -13.60 -9.54
N GLY A 305 1.62 -13.23 -8.58
CA GLY A 305 2.01 -14.06 -7.44
C GLY A 305 2.97 -15.21 -7.79
N ASN A 306 3.65 -15.15 -8.94
CA ASN A 306 4.69 -16.11 -9.34
C ASN A 306 6.08 -15.73 -8.83
N TYR A 307 6.32 -14.47 -8.45
CA TYR A 307 7.55 -14.01 -7.81
C TYR A 307 7.28 -13.23 -6.52
N VAL A 308 8.22 -13.34 -5.59
CA VAL A 308 8.21 -12.59 -4.34
C VAL A 308 9.59 -12.03 -4.03
N CYS A 309 9.62 -10.77 -3.59
CA CYS A 309 10.78 -10.17 -2.95
C CYS A 309 10.59 -10.22 -1.44
N PHE A 310 11.50 -10.89 -0.73
CA PHE A 310 11.66 -10.77 0.70
C PHE A 310 12.72 -9.72 0.99
N ALA A 311 12.39 -8.76 1.85
CA ALA A 311 13.29 -7.64 2.11
C ALA A 311 13.51 -7.42 3.60
N GLY A 312 14.75 -7.10 3.98
CA GLY A 312 15.13 -6.61 5.29
C GLY A 312 15.30 -5.09 5.24
N PHE A 313 14.21 -4.37 5.47
CA PHE A 313 14.15 -2.90 5.44
C PHE A 313 14.14 -2.29 6.86
N ASP A 314 14.02 -0.97 6.92
CA ASP A 314 14.11 -0.16 8.15
C ASP A 314 15.51 -0.25 8.78
N ASN A 315 15.61 -0.81 9.99
CA ASN A 315 16.86 -0.97 10.75
C ASN A 315 17.64 -2.25 10.37
N MET A 316 17.27 -2.91 9.28
CA MET A 316 17.94 -4.11 8.79
C MET A 316 18.99 -3.79 7.72
N ASN A 317 19.74 -4.81 7.28
CA ASN A 317 20.90 -4.66 6.41
C ASN A 317 20.58 -4.30 4.94
N GLY A 318 19.30 -4.18 4.56
CA GLY A 318 18.87 -3.89 3.20
C GLY A 318 18.92 -5.08 2.24
N MET A 319 19.05 -6.31 2.75
CA MET A 319 19.05 -7.50 1.90
C MET A 319 17.69 -7.70 1.23
N ILE A 320 17.70 -8.04 -0.05
CA ILE A 320 16.52 -8.35 -0.85
C ILE A 320 16.77 -9.70 -1.52
N GLU A 321 15.90 -10.67 -1.25
CA GLU A 321 15.93 -12.00 -1.83
C GLU A 321 14.74 -12.19 -2.77
N ILE A 322 14.98 -12.61 -4.01
CA ILE A 322 13.94 -12.84 -5.01
C ILE A 322 13.70 -14.34 -5.14
N PHE A 323 12.46 -14.78 -4.94
CA PHE A 323 12.06 -16.18 -5.05
C PHE A 323 11.04 -16.38 -6.15
N ASN A 324 11.20 -17.47 -6.90
CA ASN A 324 10.15 -17.99 -7.77
C ASN A 324 9.22 -18.87 -6.92
N ILE A 325 7.92 -18.56 -6.90
CA ILE A 325 6.94 -19.19 -6.02
C ILE A 325 6.67 -20.64 -6.41
N SER A 326 6.68 -20.97 -7.71
CA SER A 326 6.46 -22.34 -8.17
C SER A 326 7.59 -23.26 -7.72
N SER A 327 8.83 -22.93 -8.10
CA SER A 327 10.02 -23.71 -7.74
C SER A 327 10.40 -23.62 -6.26
N GLY A 328 10.07 -22.51 -5.59
CA GLY A 328 10.53 -22.22 -4.22
C GLY A 328 12.01 -21.91 -4.11
N LYS A 329 12.68 -21.69 -5.22
CA LYS A 329 14.11 -21.37 -5.26
C LYS A 329 14.31 -19.88 -5.34
N MET A 330 15.39 -19.43 -4.68
CA MET A 330 15.90 -18.08 -4.86
C MET A 330 16.48 -17.96 -6.28
N VAL A 331 16.05 -16.95 -7.02
CA VAL A 331 16.48 -16.68 -8.40
C VAL A 331 17.42 -15.49 -8.51
N GLY A 332 17.46 -14.65 -7.48
CA GLY A 332 18.41 -13.55 -7.36
C GLY A 332 18.42 -12.98 -5.95
N SER A 333 19.47 -12.23 -5.62
CA SER A 333 19.57 -11.44 -4.39
C SER A 333 20.40 -10.19 -4.62
N MET A 334 20.06 -9.14 -3.88
CA MET A 334 20.73 -7.84 -3.92
C MET A 334 20.69 -7.19 -2.54
N ARG A 335 21.45 -6.11 -2.37
CA ARG A 335 21.46 -5.34 -1.14
C ARG A 335 21.30 -3.85 -1.45
N MET A 336 20.32 -3.23 -0.83
CA MET A 336 20.14 -1.79 -0.85
C MET A 336 19.89 -1.28 0.57
N LEU A 337 20.96 -0.82 1.22
CA LEU A 337 20.88 -0.30 2.57
C LEU A 337 20.00 0.95 2.61
N GLY A 338 19.08 1.00 3.57
CA GLY A 338 18.18 2.14 3.75
C GLY A 338 16.98 2.18 2.79
N ALA A 339 16.82 1.19 1.91
CA ALA A 339 15.60 1.00 1.14
C ALA A 339 14.36 0.89 2.05
N SER A 340 13.28 1.52 1.60
CA SER A 340 12.02 1.63 2.34
C SER A 340 10.90 0.85 1.68
N ARG A 341 10.93 0.67 0.35
CA ARG A 341 9.82 0.09 -0.40
C ARG A 341 10.28 -0.65 -1.66
N ILE A 342 9.54 -1.70 -2.01
CA ILE A 342 9.59 -2.37 -3.32
C ILE A 342 8.22 -2.23 -3.98
N ILE A 343 8.22 -1.94 -5.28
CA ILE A 343 7.00 -1.79 -6.06
C ILE A 343 7.15 -2.58 -7.35
N TRP A 344 6.24 -3.50 -7.60
CA TRP A 344 6.24 -4.31 -8.80
C TRP A 344 5.58 -3.58 -9.96
N SER A 345 6.16 -3.69 -11.15
CA SER A 345 5.60 -3.14 -12.39
C SER A 345 4.30 -3.84 -12.79
N PRO A 346 3.37 -3.16 -13.49
CA PRO A 346 2.13 -3.75 -14.01
C PRO A 346 2.35 -4.92 -14.97
N CYS A 347 3.52 -5.00 -15.60
CA CYS A 347 3.88 -6.11 -16.48
C CYS A 347 4.45 -7.33 -15.73
N ASN A 348 4.59 -7.26 -14.40
CA ASN A 348 5.05 -8.34 -13.53
C ASN A 348 6.48 -8.83 -13.76
N ARG A 349 7.25 -8.17 -14.64
CA ARG A 349 8.63 -8.56 -14.99
C ARG A 349 9.69 -7.77 -14.24
N PHE A 350 9.38 -6.53 -13.88
CA PHE A 350 10.28 -5.60 -13.23
C PHE A 350 9.73 -5.15 -11.88
N PHE A 351 10.62 -4.70 -11.01
CA PHE A 351 10.28 -4.02 -9.78
C PHE A 351 11.24 -2.86 -9.51
N ALA A 352 10.75 -1.83 -8.84
CA ALA A 352 11.54 -0.71 -8.37
C ALA A 352 11.84 -0.90 -6.88
N VAL A 353 13.08 -0.63 -6.48
CA VAL A 353 13.49 -0.49 -5.08
C VAL A 353 13.79 0.97 -4.84
N ALA A 354 13.13 1.56 -3.84
CA ALA A 354 13.23 2.98 -3.56
C ALA A 354 13.75 3.25 -2.15
N ILE A 355 14.56 4.30 -2.03
CA ILE A 355 14.90 4.95 -0.78
C ILE A 355 14.07 6.23 -0.73
N THR A 356 12.95 6.17 0.00
CA THR A 356 12.03 7.30 0.22
C THR A 356 12.25 7.86 1.62
N ASN A 357 13.23 8.75 1.79
CA ASN A 357 13.43 9.43 3.07
C ASN A 357 13.85 10.88 2.85
N ALA A 358 12.95 11.80 3.21
CA ALA A 358 13.15 13.24 3.06
C ALA A 358 14.42 13.78 3.75
N LEU A 359 14.99 13.06 4.71
CA LEU A 359 16.15 13.46 5.51
C LEU A 359 17.45 12.71 5.17
N LYS A 360 17.43 11.68 4.29
CA LYS A 360 18.65 10.90 3.95
C LYS A 360 19.38 11.46 2.74
N VAL A 361 20.69 11.21 2.70
CA VAL A 361 21.65 11.74 1.69
C VAL A 361 21.70 10.90 0.40
N GLU A 362 20.92 9.81 0.29
CA GLU A 362 20.96 8.90 -0.87
C GLU A 362 19.59 8.44 -1.36
N ASN A 363 18.64 9.38 -1.53
CA ASN A 363 17.38 9.03 -2.16
C ASN A 363 17.62 8.55 -3.59
N LYS A 364 17.08 7.39 -3.95
CA LYS A 364 17.23 6.80 -5.27
C LYS A 364 16.14 5.80 -5.55
N ILE A 365 15.91 5.58 -6.84
CA ILE A 365 15.11 4.48 -7.36
C ILE A 365 16.00 3.64 -8.27
N VAL A 366 16.02 2.34 -8.04
CA VAL A 366 16.68 1.39 -8.94
C VAL A 366 15.65 0.37 -9.41
N VAL A 367 15.55 0.21 -10.72
CA VAL A 367 14.67 -0.77 -11.36
C VAL A 367 15.47 -2.02 -11.65
N TYR A 368 14.92 -3.15 -11.24
CA TYR A 368 15.45 -4.47 -11.50
C TYR A 368 14.43 -5.31 -12.25
N ASP A 369 14.89 -6.33 -12.95
CA ASP A 369 14.02 -7.44 -13.33
C ASP A 369 13.89 -8.49 -12.21
N TYR A 370 12.99 -9.46 -12.37
CA TYR A 370 12.79 -10.52 -11.38
C TYR A 370 13.96 -11.50 -11.22
N PHE A 371 15.03 -11.41 -12.03
CA PHE A 371 16.27 -12.13 -11.78
C PHE A 371 17.26 -11.30 -10.95
N GLY A 372 16.95 -10.04 -10.68
CA GLY A 372 17.80 -9.11 -9.93
C GLY A 372 18.79 -8.34 -10.79
N ARG A 373 18.68 -8.38 -12.12
CA ARG A 373 19.52 -7.55 -13.00
C ARG A 373 19.06 -6.11 -12.92
N GLU A 374 19.99 -5.19 -12.68
CA GLU A 374 19.72 -3.75 -12.73
C GLU A 374 19.41 -3.33 -14.17
N ILE A 375 18.31 -2.61 -14.35
CA ILE A 375 17.82 -2.12 -15.65
C ILE A 375 18.06 -0.61 -15.76
N SER A 376 17.75 0.13 -14.71
CA SER A 376 17.93 1.58 -14.66
C SER A 376 18.06 2.06 -13.23
N ARG A 377 18.70 3.23 -13.07
CA ARG A 377 18.86 3.90 -11.79
C ARG A 377 18.65 5.39 -11.96
N GLN A 378 17.97 5.99 -11.00
CA GLN A 378 17.79 7.43 -10.90
C GLN A 378 18.03 7.86 -9.45
N ASP A 379 18.94 8.80 -9.25
CA ASP A 379 19.20 9.40 -7.94
C ASP A 379 18.37 10.68 -7.77
N PHE A 380 17.93 10.92 -6.53
CA PHE A 380 17.11 12.06 -6.13
C PHE A 380 17.78 12.78 -4.97
N LYS A 381 17.60 14.10 -4.89
CA LYS A 381 18.00 14.84 -3.69
C LYS A 381 17.03 14.56 -2.56
N SER A 382 15.71 14.64 -2.81
CA SER A 382 14.66 14.17 -1.91
C SER A 382 13.64 13.33 -2.68
N LEU A 383 13.27 12.17 -2.14
CA LEU A 383 12.21 11.34 -2.71
C LEU A 383 11.15 11.08 -1.65
N MET A 384 9.93 11.52 -1.92
CA MET A 384 8.79 11.40 -1.01
C MET A 384 7.99 10.13 -1.28
N ASP A 385 7.65 9.88 -2.56
CA ASP A 385 6.92 8.68 -2.95
C ASP A 385 7.27 8.26 -4.38
N CYS A 386 6.94 7.02 -4.72
CA CYS A 386 6.98 6.53 -6.09
C CYS A 386 5.94 5.43 -6.29
N GLU A 387 5.48 5.29 -7.52
CA GLU A 387 4.58 4.20 -7.92
C GLU A 387 4.73 3.88 -9.41
N TRP A 388 4.40 2.64 -9.78
CA TRP A 388 4.31 2.29 -11.19
C TRP A 388 2.95 2.69 -11.76
N ILE A 389 2.97 3.20 -12.98
CA ILE A 389 1.78 3.51 -13.78
C ILE A 389 1.83 2.78 -15.12
N GLY A 390 0.68 2.63 -15.75
CA GLY A 390 0.56 2.04 -17.08
C GLY A 390 -0.42 0.89 -17.13
N LYS A 391 -0.53 0.30 -18.32
CA LYS A 391 -1.49 -0.78 -18.56
C LYS A 391 -0.96 -2.10 -18.00
N ILE A 392 -1.87 -2.90 -17.45
CA ILE A 392 -1.58 -4.28 -17.06
C ILE A 392 -1.27 -5.06 -18.34
N GLU A 393 -0.10 -5.68 -18.38
CA GLU A 393 0.33 -6.54 -19.49
C GLU A 393 0.35 -8.00 -19.05
N SER A 394 0.14 -8.92 -19.99
CA SER A 394 0.38 -10.34 -19.77
C SER A 394 1.85 -10.56 -19.40
N PHE A 395 2.10 -11.39 -18.38
CA PHE A 395 3.46 -11.79 -18.05
C PHE A 395 4.15 -12.47 -19.23
N LYS A 396 5.41 -12.09 -19.45
CA LYS A 396 6.29 -12.71 -20.45
C LYS A 396 7.54 -13.16 -19.72
N GLU A 397 7.96 -14.39 -19.96
CA GLU A 397 9.19 -14.90 -19.36
C GLU A 397 10.41 -14.18 -19.98
N LEU A 398 11.37 -13.82 -19.14
CA LEU A 398 12.61 -13.19 -19.50
C LEU A 398 13.66 -14.29 -19.67
N VAL A 399 14.61 -14.07 -20.55
CA VAL A 399 15.75 -14.98 -20.68
C VAL A 399 16.55 -14.96 -19.37
N ALA A 400 16.70 -16.14 -18.76
CA ALA A 400 17.48 -16.32 -17.57
C ALA A 400 18.94 -15.86 -17.79
N PRO A 401 19.57 -15.22 -16.80
CA PRO A 401 20.97 -14.85 -16.92
C PRO A 401 21.86 -16.10 -16.96
N LYS A 402 22.99 -16.03 -17.67
CA LYS A 402 23.96 -17.13 -17.73
C LYS A 402 24.52 -17.48 -16.35
N GLU A 403 24.76 -16.47 -15.53
CA GLU A 403 25.15 -16.60 -14.14
C GLU A 403 24.07 -15.99 -13.24
N PRO A 404 23.73 -16.62 -12.11
CA PRO A 404 22.71 -16.08 -11.22
C PRO A 404 23.20 -14.80 -10.55
N VAL A 405 22.31 -13.81 -10.44
CA VAL A 405 22.60 -12.53 -9.79
C VAL A 405 22.39 -12.69 -8.30
N PHE A 406 23.40 -13.19 -7.61
CA PHE A 406 23.40 -13.26 -6.15
C PHE A 406 24.36 -12.22 -5.57
N TYR A 407 23.87 -11.49 -4.57
CA TYR A 407 24.71 -10.59 -3.78
C TYR A 407 25.88 -11.36 -3.19
N LYS A 408 27.10 -10.87 -3.44
CA LYS A 408 28.33 -11.35 -2.83
C LYS A 408 28.77 -10.31 -1.81
N GLU A 409 28.95 -10.72 -0.58
CA GLU A 409 29.42 -9.83 0.47
C GLU A 409 30.86 -9.40 0.16
N GLU A 410 31.07 -8.10 -0.01
CA GLU A 410 32.42 -7.57 -0.15
C GLU A 410 33.16 -7.79 1.17
N LYS A 411 34.33 -8.45 1.11
CA LYS A 411 35.17 -8.64 2.29
C LYS A 411 35.54 -7.26 2.82
N ALA A 412 35.13 -6.95 4.05
CA ALA A 412 35.55 -5.74 4.73
C ALA A 412 37.08 -5.63 4.67
N TYR A 413 37.59 -4.51 4.15
CA TYR A 413 39.03 -4.26 4.14
C TYR A 413 39.51 -4.26 5.59
N VAL A 414 40.31 -5.27 5.96
CA VAL A 414 41.00 -5.31 7.23
C VAL A 414 42.33 -4.60 7.01
N PRO A 415 42.58 -3.43 7.63
CA PRO A 415 43.87 -2.78 7.53
C PRO A 415 44.97 -3.77 7.99
N PRO A 416 46.13 -3.81 7.32
CA PRO A 416 47.22 -4.73 7.64
C PRO A 416 47.64 -4.74 9.12
N SER A 417 47.43 -3.60 9.82
CA SER A 417 47.71 -3.43 11.25
C SER A 417 46.87 -4.32 12.19
N PHE A 418 45.74 -4.87 11.74
CA PHE A 418 44.88 -5.76 12.53
C PHE A 418 45.06 -7.26 12.22
N GLY A 419 45.94 -7.61 11.27
CA GLY A 419 46.12 -8.99 10.78
C GLY A 419 46.93 -9.93 11.69
N THR A 420 47.56 -9.43 12.76
CA THR A 420 48.48 -10.21 13.61
C THR A 420 48.19 -10.06 15.10
N LEU A 421 47.03 -10.49 15.57
CA LEU A 421 46.85 -10.94 16.95
C LEU A 421 46.58 -12.45 16.93
N LYS A 422 47.67 -13.22 16.95
CA LYS A 422 47.60 -14.66 17.25
C LYS A 422 46.87 -14.82 18.58
N ARG A 423 45.80 -15.63 18.61
CA ARG A 423 45.13 -16.07 19.84
C ARG A 423 46.16 -16.70 20.77
N GLY A 424 46.59 -15.96 21.79
CA GLY A 424 47.36 -16.50 22.90
C GLY A 424 46.47 -17.44 23.71
N THR A 425 46.87 -18.70 23.79
CA THR A 425 46.30 -19.68 24.72
C THR A 425 46.65 -19.26 26.15
N GLY A 426 45.78 -18.47 26.78
CA GLY A 426 45.83 -18.19 28.21
C GLY A 426 45.21 -19.35 28.99
N LYS A 427 46.04 -20.24 29.53
CA LYS A 427 45.64 -21.18 30.59
C LYS A 427 45.13 -20.35 31.79
N ARG A 428 43.93 -20.67 32.28
CA ARG A 428 43.48 -20.27 33.62
C ARG A 428 44.07 -21.26 34.63
N ASN A 429 44.84 -20.74 35.58
CA ASN A 429 45.03 -21.39 36.87
C ASN A 429 43.81 -21.16 37.74
#